data_AF-A0A9X8MUB1-F1
#
_entry.id   AF-A0A9X8MUB1-F1
#
_cell.length_a   1.000
_cell.length_b   1.000
_cell.length_c   1.000
_cell.angle_alpha   90.00
_cell.angle_beta   90.00
_cell.angle_gamma   90.00
#
_symmetry.space_group_name_H-M   'P 1'
#
loop_
_entity.id
_entity.type
_entity.pdbx_description
1 polymer ?
#
loop_
_entity_poly.entity_id
_entity_poly.type
_entity_poly.pdbx_seq_one_letter_code
_entity_poly.pdbx_strand_id
1 'polypeptide(L)'
;MTAPTSLLSSVGQAAKDILANSPEEASAAPELASHVKNAQGHARTWLDSTSHSVEEPLHAIRSFTATYMDTTAAHLAELAASVKAGGTDAQSAKAQLVQQLQDAKAALADLRSRLSRGHDAVNTLDRDLAADVAAFNGDMTAISTKIASDEELQKQLGHDIGEQLAKLKALQEALTHLNVLASGVDFGSLMSQSMQIAAEQCYLKALVKRLGVLVASVAAAEDALVAIGNALSQTQGILDNVLDSVTRATATSAFLTARLNVIKNNVRDLGDQLDHLLGTTAEGARA
;
A
#
# COMPACT_ATOMS: atom_id res chain seq x y z
N MET A 1 -15.33 16.72 -13.59
CA MET A 1 -13.92 16.49 -13.21
C MET A 1 -13.94 15.54 -12.03
N THR A 2 -13.44 14.32 -12.18
CA THR A 2 -13.30 13.39 -11.05
C THR A 2 -12.23 13.92 -10.12
N ALA A 3 -12.53 14.02 -8.82
CA ALA A 3 -11.56 14.44 -7.82
C ALA A 3 -10.31 13.55 -7.91
N PRO A 4 -9.09 14.09 -7.74
CA PRO A 4 -7.89 13.27 -7.70
C PRO A 4 -8.03 12.22 -6.59
N THR A 5 -7.96 10.95 -6.98
CA THR A 5 -8.03 9.81 -6.05
C THR A 5 -6.81 9.86 -5.15
N SER A 6 -7.02 9.98 -3.84
CA SER A 6 -5.94 9.98 -2.85
C SER A 6 -5.18 8.65 -2.89
N LEU A 7 -3.90 8.65 -2.50
CA LEU A 7 -3.11 7.42 -2.46
C LEU A 7 -3.78 6.38 -1.54
N LEU A 8 -4.23 6.79 -0.35
CA LEU A 8 -4.92 5.91 0.60
C LEU A 8 -6.23 5.35 0.04
N SER A 9 -6.99 6.16 -0.71
CA SER A 9 -8.21 5.70 -1.36
C SER A 9 -7.93 4.68 -2.47
N SER A 10 -6.78 4.79 -3.15
CA SER A 10 -6.32 3.79 -4.12
C SER A 10 -6.00 2.45 -3.45
N VAL A 11 -5.31 2.45 -2.31
CA VAL A 11 -5.06 1.22 -1.53
C VAL A 11 -6.39 0.62 -1.04
N GLY A 12 -7.28 1.46 -0.50
CA GLY A 12 -8.61 1.04 -0.06
C GLY A 12 -9.47 0.45 -1.19
N GLN A 13 -9.37 1.00 -2.40
CA GLN A 13 -10.06 0.46 -3.57
C GLN A 13 -9.46 -0.88 -3.99
N ALA A 14 -8.14 -1.02 -4.04
CA ALA A 14 -7.48 -2.29 -4.34
C ALA A 14 -7.87 -3.40 -3.35
N ALA A 15 -7.95 -3.06 -2.05
CA ALA A 15 -8.43 -3.98 -1.02
C ALA A 15 -9.89 -4.40 -1.25
N LYS A 16 -10.78 -3.45 -1.56
CA LYS A 16 -12.20 -3.75 -1.89
C LYS A 16 -12.33 -4.64 -3.13
N ASP A 17 -11.51 -4.40 -4.15
CA ASP A 17 -11.50 -5.20 -5.38
C ASP A 17 -11.07 -6.65 -5.13
N ILE A 18 -10.23 -6.90 -4.11
CA ILE A 18 -9.88 -8.26 -3.67
C ILE A 18 -11.05 -8.90 -2.92
N LEU A 19 -11.74 -8.16 -2.04
CA LEU A 19 -12.89 -8.68 -1.28
C LEU A 19 -14.14 -8.92 -2.13
N ALA A 20 -14.32 -8.20 -3.23
CA ALA A 20 -15.45 -8.37 -4.13
C ALA A 20 -15.43 -9.70 -4.90
N ASN A 21 -14.31 -10.44 -4.88
CA ASN A 21 -14.22 -11.76 -5.50
C ASN A 21 -14.68 -12.87 -4.55
N SER A 22 -15.61 -13.71 -5.03
CA SER A 22 -16.05 -14.89 -4.28
C SER A 22 -15.01 -16.02 -4.38
N PRO A 23 -14.69 -16.70 -3.26
CA PRO A 23 -13.82 -17.89 -3.26
C PRO A 23 -14.52 -19.15 -3.81
N GLU A 24 -15.83 -19.11 -4.06
CA GLU A 24 -16.60 -20.25 -4.57
C GLU A 24 -16.15 -20.73 -5.97
N GLU A 25 -15.45 -19.87 -6.73
CA GLU A 25 -14.87 -20.22 -8.04
C GLU A 25 -13.53 -20.98 -7.94
N ALA A 26 -12.86 -20.98 -6.78
CA ALA A 26 -11.55 -21.63 -6.56
C ALA A 26 -11.65 -23.03 -5.93
N SER A 27 -12.79 -23.72 -6.12
CA SER A 27 -13.18 -24.88 -5.30
C SER A 27 -12.44 -26.20 -5.58
N ALA A 28 -11.70 -26.36 -6.70
CA ALA A 28 -11.06 -27.66 -6.99
C ALA A 28 -9.65 -27.82 -6.41
N ALA A 29 -9.02 -26.75 -5.91
CA ALA A 29 -7.65 -26.78 -5.41
C ALA A 29 -7.54 -26.17 -3.99
N PRO A 30 -7.45 -27.01 -2.93
CA PRO A 30 -7.40 -26.54 -1.53
C PRO A 30 -6.27 -25.56 -1.24
N GLU A 31 -5.12 -25.73 -1.90
CA GLU A 31 -3.95 -24.84 -1.78
C GLU A 31 -4.27 -23.43 -2.31
N LEU A 32 -5.03 -23.33 -3.40
CA LEU A 32 -5.43 -22.06 -4.02
C LEU A 32 -6.51 -21.35 -3.20
N ALA A 33 -7.43 -22.09 -2.58
CA ALA A 33 -8.42 -21.53 -1.67
C ALA A 33 -7.78 -20.87 -0.45
N SER A 34 -6.65 -21.42 0.05
CA SER A 34 -5.89 -20.81 1.15
C SER A 34 -5.32 -19.44 0.76
N HIS A 35 -4.77 -19.31 -0.45
CA HIS A 35 -4.22 -18.05 -0.93
C HIS A 35 -5.27 -16.97 -1.17
N VAL A 36 -6.43 -17.34 -1.71
CA VAL A 36 -7.57 -16.41 -1.83
C VAL A 36 -7.98 -15.90 -0.45
N LYS A 37 -8.06 -16.80 0.54
CA LYS A 37 -8.41 -16.43 1.91
C LYS A 37 -7.36 -15.51 2.55
N ASN A 38 -6.07 -15.78 2.34
CA ASN A 38 -4.99 -14.93 2.81
C ASN A 38 -5.04 -13.54 2.17
N ALA A 39 -5.20 -13.46 0.85
CA ALA A 39 -5.38 -12.20 0.12
C ALA A 39 -6.55 -11.36 0.67
N GLN A 40 -7.69 -12.01 0.93
CA GLN A 40 -8.83 -11.37 1.57
C GLN A 40 -8.53 -10.95 3.03
N GLY A 41 -7.73 -11.73 3.75
CA GLY A 41 -7.24 -11.39 5.10
C GLY A 41 -6.39 -10.12 5.10
N HIS A 42 -5.46 -9.99 4.16
CA HIS A 42 -4.64 -8.77 4.00
C HIS A 42 -5.48 -7.56 3.62
N ALA A 43 -6.43 -7.73 2.69
CA ALA A 43 -7.36 -6.68 2.31
C ALA A 43 -8.24 -6.20 3.49
N ARG A 44 -8.72 -7.13 4.33
CA ARG A 44 -9.43 -6.78 5.58
C ARG A 44 -8.50 -6.09 6.57
N THR A 45 -7.28 -6.57 6.75
CA THR A 45 -6.29 -5.94 7.65
C THR A 45 -6.06 -4.48 7.28
N TRP A 46 -5.93 -4.18 5.98
CA TRP A 46 -5.88 -2.81 5.50
C TRP A 46 -7.13 -2.00 5.88
N LEU A 47 -8.31 -2.49 5.51
CA LEU A 47 -9.57 -1.75 5.68
C LEU A 47 -9.96 -1.57 7.15
N ASP A 48 -9.72 -2.56 8.00
CA ASP A 48 -10.20 -2.59 9.38
C ASP A 48 -9.20 -1.96 10.37
N SER A 49 -7.90 -1.94 10.04
CA SER A 49 -6.86 -1.55 11.00
C SER A 49 -5.75 -0.66 10.43
N THR A 50 -5.07 -1.08 9.36
CA THR A 50 -3.89 -0.36 8.85
C THR A 50 -4.27 1.02 8.32
N SER A 51 -5.38 1.14 7.60
CA SER A 51 -5.87 2.43 7.08
C SER A 51 -6.07 3.45 8.19
N HIS A 52 -6.75 3.10 9.27
CA HIS A 52 -6.96 3.98 10.40
C HIS A 52 -5.65 4.37 11.09
N SER A 53 -4.72 3.43 11.23
CA SER A 53 -3.39 3.65 11.83
C SER A 53 -2.53 4.61 11.02
N VAL A 54 -2.84 4.81 9.74
CA VAL A 54 -2.19 5.73 8.82
C VAL A 54 -2.94 7.07 8.72
N GLU A 55 -4.27 7.04 8.59
CA GLU A 55 -5.09 8.25 8.43
C GLU A 55 -5.02 9.15 9.68
N GLU A 56 -5.06 8.56 10.86
CA GLU A 56 -5.03 9.29 12.14
C GLU A 56 -3.81 10.22 12.29
N PRO A 57 -2.56 9.74 12.14
CA PRO A 57 -1.40 10.62 12.21
C PRO A 57 -1.37 11.64 11.07
N LEU A 58 -1.78 11.27 9.85
CA LEU A 58 -1.77 12.19 8.71
C LEU A 58 -2.74 13.37 8.91
N HIS A 59 -3.94 13.10 9.41
CA HIS A 59 -4.90 14.15 9.77
C HIS A 59 -4.38 15.04 10.89
N ALA A 60 -3.70 14.48 11.89
CA ALA A 60 -3.11 15.26 12.96
C ALA A 60 -1.96 16.15 12.49
N ILE A 61 -1.10 15.64 11.60
CA ILE A 61 -0.04 16.45 10.98
C ILE A 61 -0.68 17.57 10.16
N ARG A 62 -1.74 17.28 9.40
CA ARG A 62 -2.46 18.30 8.64
C ARG A 62 -3.08 19.38 9.53
N SER A 63 -3.67 18.99 10.66
CA SER A 63 -4.20 19.94 11.64
C SER A 63 -3.10 20.81 12.24
N PHE A 64 -1.92 20.23 12.49
CA PHE A 64 -0.75 20.96 12.94
C PHE A 64 -0.24 21.94 11.89
N THR A 65 -0.11 21.52 10.62
CA THR A 65 0.36 22.39 9.53
C THR A 65 -0.57 23.57 9.32
N ALA A 66 -1.89 23.34 9.35
CA ALA A 66 -2.88 24.40 9.25
C ALA A 66 -2.76 25.38 10.42
N THR A 67 -2.79 24.89 11.67
CA THR A 67 -2.66 25.73 12.87
C THR A 67 -1.38 26.56 12.85
N TYR A 68 -0.25 25.94 12.48
CA TYR A 68 1.04 26.61 12.44
C TYR A 68 1.09 27.67 11.33
N MET A 69 0.54 27.39 10.15
CA MET A 69 0.47 28.36 9.04
C MET A 69 -0.45 29.55 9.36
N ASP A 70 -1.62 29.28 9.92
CA ASP A 70 -2.65 30.30 10.12
C ASP A 70 -2.34 31.22 11.30
N THR A 71 -1.73 30.69 12.37
CA THR A 71 -1.57 31.43 13.63
C THR A 71 -0.15 31.41 14.18
N THR A 72 0.45 30.23 14.39
CA THR A 72 1.71 30.11 15.14
C THR A 72 2.87 30.83 14.45
N ALA A 73 2.99 30.72 13.12
CA ALA A 73 4.09 31.34 12.39
C ALA A 73 4.09 32.87 12.49
N ALA A 74 2.91 33.50 12.44
CA ALA A 74 2.77 34.94 12.60
C ALA A 74 3.13 35.37 14.02
N HIS A 75 2.60 34.67 15.02
CA HIS A 75 2.88 34.96 16.43
C HIS A 75 4.37 34.81 16.78
N LEU A 76 5.05 33.77 16.28
CA LEU A 76 6.49 33.59 16.45
C LEU A 76 7.30 34.74 15.82
N ALA A 77 6.86 35.25 14.66
CA ALA A 77 7.50 36.38 14.02
C ALA A 77 7.33 37.69 14.81
N GLU A 78 6.13 37.92 15.38
CA GLU A 78 5.86 39.05 16.27
C GLU A 78 6.70 39.00 17.53
N LEU A 79 6.76 37.84 18.20
CA LEU A 79 7.61 37.64 19.39
C LEU A 79 9.09 37.88 19.07
N ALA A 80 9.58 37.36 17.93
CA ALA A 80 10.96 37.60 17.49
C ALA A 80 11.24 39.09 17.20
N ALA A 81 10.28 39.82 16.65
CA ALA A 81 10.38 41.26 16.43
C ALA A 81 10.41 42.04 17.76
N SER A 82 9.60 41.66 18.73
CA SER A 82 9.59 42.25 20.09
C SER A 82 10.89 41.99 20.83
N VAL A 83 11.47 40.79 20.72
CA VAL A 83 12.80 40.48 21.26
C VAL A 83 13.87 41.37 20.62
N LYS A 84 13.79 41.62 19.31
CA LYS A 84 14.71 42.51 18.59
C LYS A 84 14.58 43.98 19.02
N ALA A 85 13.35 44.46 19.22
CA ALA A 85 13.08 45.85 19.57
C ALA A 85 13.68 46.24 20.93
N GLY A 86 13.87 45.27 21.83
CA GLY A 86 14.38 45.52 23.18
C GLY A 86 13.33 46.18 24.08
N GLY A 87 13.78 46.73 25.21
CA GLY A 87 12.90 47.36 26.19
C GLY A 87 12.43 46.42 27.31
N THR A 88 11.48 46.88 28.12
CA THR A 88 10.99 46.16 29.33
C THR A 88 10.32 44.84 29.00
N ASP A 89 9.70 44.72 27.82
CA ASP A 89 8.89 43.56 27.45
C ASP A 89 9.70 42.48 26.70
N ALA A 90 10.93 42.79 26.27
CA ALA A 90 11.75 41.89 25.46
C ALA A 90 12.05 40.56 26.16
N GLN A 91 12.22 40.57 27.49
CA GLN A 91 12.46 39.36 28.26
C GLN A 91 11.20 38.48 28.35
N SER A 92 10.02 39.10 28.49
CA SER A 92 8.73 38.40 28.46
C SER A 92 8.47 37.80 27.08
N ALA A 93 8.68 38.58 26.02
CA ALA A 93 8.57 38.12 24.62
C ALA A 93 9.54 36.97 24.33
N LYS A 94 10.76 37.02 24.87
CA LYS A 94 11.74 35.92 24.77
C LYS A 94 11.23 34.65 25.47
N ALA A 95 10.70 34.77 26.68
CA ALA A 95 10.16 33.63 27.41
C ALA A 95 8.98 32.98 26.67
N GLN A 96 8.06 33.80 26.15
CA GLN A 96 6.96 33.34 25.30
C GLN A 96 7.46 32.68 24.02
N LEU A 97 8.47 33.26 23.35
CA LEU A 97 9.08 32.67 22.16
C LEU A 97 9.66 31.29 22.45
N VAL A 98 10.42 31.16 23.54
CA VAL A 98 10.98 29.87 23.98
C VAL A 98 9.87 28.85 24.25
N GLN A 99 8.82 29.24 24.96
CA GLN A 99 7.69 28.35 25.26
C GLN A 99 6.99 27.87 23.98
N GLN A 100 6.67 28.78 23.06
CA GLN A 100 6.00 28.41 21.80
C GLN A 100 6.87 27.49 20.94
N LEU A 101 8.19 27.69 20.91
CA LEU A 101 9.12 26.80 20.21
C LEU A 101 9.20 25.41 20.90
N GLN A 102 9.13 25.36 22.23
CA GLN A 102 9.07 24.10 22.99
C GLN A 102 7.77 23.34 22.75
N ASP A 103 6.63 24.04 22.71
CA ASP A 103 5.32 23.44 22.44
C ASP A 103 5.28 22.86 21.01
N ALA A 104 5.76 23.62 20.02
CA ALA A 104 5.90 23.14 18.65
C ALA A 104 6.82 21.91 18.55
N LYS A 105 7.91 21.88 19.33
CA LYS A 105 8.84 20.75 19.37
C LYS A 105 8.17 19.50 19.95
N ALA A 106 7.44 19.65 21.05
CA ALA A 106 6.70 18.55 21.67
C ALA A 106 5.63 17.99 20.71
N ALA A 107 4.90 18.87 20.02
CA ALA A 107 3.93 18.48 19.00
C ALA A 107 4.58 17.70 17.86
N LEU A 108 5.68 18.18 17.28
CA LEU A 108 6.41 17.46 16.22
C LEU A 108 6.91 16.08 16.68
N ALA A 109 7.38 15.96 17.92
CA ALA A 109 7.82 14.69 18.48
C ALA A 109 6.68 13.68 18.65
N ASP A 110 5.51 14.12 19.12
CA ASP A 110 4.30 13.29 19.20
C ASP A 110 3.85 12.82 17.81
N LEU A 111 3.75 13.75 16.85
CA LEU A 111 3.36 13.44 15.48
C LEU A 111 4.30 12.43 14.83
N ARG A 112 5.62 12.56 15.03
CA ARG A 112 6.61 11.59 14.54
C ARG A 112 6.42 10.21 15.16
N SER A 113 6.12 10.14 16.46
CA SER A 113 5.84 8.88 17.16
C SER A 113 4.59 8.19 16.60
N ARG A 114 3.52 8.95 16.37
CA ARG A 114 2.27 8.44 15.77
C ARG A 114 2.49 7.97 14.34
N LEU A 115 3.20 8.76 13.52
CA LEU A 115 3.54 8.39 12.16
C LEU A 115 4.39 7.13 12.09
N SER A 116 5.36 6.97 13.00
CA SER A 116 6.18 5.75 13.09
C SER A 116 5.34 4.50 13.34
N ARG A 117 4.34 4.58 14.23
CA ARG A 117 3.42 3.45 14.47
C ARG A 117 2.59 3.11 13.23
N GLY A 118 2.10 4.12 12.52
CA GLY A 118 1.39 3.92 11.25
C GLY A 118 2.27 3.29 10.18
N HIS A 119 3.52 3.76 10.06
CA HIS A 119 4.52 3.18 9.17
C HIS A 119 4.83 1.72 9.50
N ASP A 120 5.02 1.38 10.77
CA ASP A 120 5.30 0.00 11.19
C ASP A 120 4.13 -0.95 10.87
N ALA A 121 2.89 -0.46 10.95
CA ALA A 121 1.71 -1.20 10.55
C ALA A 121 1.66 -1.46 9.03
N VAL A 122 2.00 -0.44 8.21
CA VAL A 122 2.10 -0.58 6.75
C VAL A 122 3.21 -1.54 6.34
N ASN A 123 4.41 -1.40 6.89
CA ASN A 123 5.56 -2.26 6.60
C ASN A 123 5.30 -3.72 7.02
N THR A 124 4.58 -3.94 8.12
CA THR A 124 4.17 -5.30 8.50
C THR A 124 3.23 -5.91 7.46
N LEU A 125 2.20 -5.15 7.04
CA LEU A 125 1.28 -5.60 6.00
C LEU A 125 1.99 -5.84 4.65
N ASP A 126 2.93 -4.97 4.26
CA ASP A 126 3.70 -5.13 3.02
C ASP A 126 4.52 -6.42 3.02
N ARG A 127 5.24 -6.70 4.11
CA ARG A 127 6.04 -7.92 4.25
C ARG A 127 5.18 -9.18 4.23
N ASP A 128 4.06 -9.18 4.94
CA ASP A 128 3.15 -10.33 4.98
C ASP A 128 2.52 -10.57 3.59
N LEU A 129 2.12 -9.50 2.90
CA LEU A 129 1.56 -9.56 1.55
C LEU A 129 2.61 -10.03 0.52
N ALA A 130 3.83 -9.53 0.58
CA ALA A 130 4.92 -9.91 -0.32
C ALA A 130 5.29 -11.39 -0.16
N ALA A 131 5.33 -11.89 1.07
CA ALA A 131 5.59 -13.30 1.36
C ALA A 131 4.49 -14.20 0.76
N ASP A 132 3.22 -13.85 0.94
CA ASP A 132 2.10 -14.62 0.42
C ASP A 132 2.03 -14.59 -1.12
N VAL A 133 2.33 -13.43 -1.74
CA VAL A 133 2.41 -13.34 -3.21
C VAL A 133 3.54 -14.22 -3.76
N ALA A 134 4.69 -14.28 -3.08
CA ALA A 134 5.79 -15.15 -3.47
C ALA A 134 5.40 -16.64 -3.38
N ALA A 135 4.74 -17.05 -2.29
CA ALA A 135 4.23 -18.41 -2.12
C ALA A 135 3.19 -18.76 -3.19
N PHE A 136 2.22 -17.87 -3.44
CA PHE A 136 1.20 -18.04 -4.46
C PHE A 136 1.79 -18.22 -5.87
N ASN A 137 2.79 -17.41 -6.24
CA ASN A 137 3.47 -17.54 -7.53
C ASN A 137 4.21 -18.89 -7.66
N GLY A 138 4.77 -19.40 -6.56
CA GLY A 138 5.36 -20.74 -6.51
C GLY A 138 4.32 -21.82 -6.84
N ASP A 139 3.18 -21.80 -6.15
CA ASP A 139 2.12 -22.78 -6.33
C ASP A 139 1.49 -22.69 -7.73
N MET A 140 1.29 -21.48 -8.26
CA MET A 140 0.83 -21.28 -9.64
C MET A 140 1.78 -21.85 -10.69
N THR A 141 3.09 -21.75 -10.44
CA THR A 141 4.10 -22.32 -11.33
C THR A 141 4.03 -23.84 -11.29
N ALA A 142 3.93 -24.44 -10.10
CA ALA A 142 3.79 -25.89 -9.93
C ALA A 142 2.53 -26.44 -10.61
N ILE A 143 1.39 -25.77 -10.43
CA ILE A 143 0.12 -26.12 -11.09
C ILE A 143 0.25 -26.03 -12.61
N SER A 144 0.86 -24.96 -13.12
CA SER A 144 1.07 -24.78 -14.57
C SER A 144 1.95 -25.88 -15.17
N THR A 145 3.02 -26.28 -14.47
CA THR A 145 3.88 -27.40 -14.88
C THR A 145 3.14 -28.72 -14.88
N LYS A 146 2.28 -28.97 -13.88
CA LYS A 146 1.46 -30.19 -13.82
C LYS A 146 0.49 -30.26 -14.99
N ILE A 147 -0.19 -29.16 -15.30
CA ILE A 147 -1.14 -29.09 -16.43
C ILE A 147 -0.46 -29.38 -17.76
N ALA A 148 0.70 -28.77 -18.00
CA ALA A 148 1.47 -29.04 -19.22
C ALA A 148 1.87 -30.53 -19.33
N SER A 149 2.16 -31.16 -18.20
CA SER A 149 2.47 -32.60 -18.14
C SER A 149 1.23 -33.46 -18.42
N ASP A 150 0.07 -33.09 -17.86
CA ASP A 150 -1.20 -33.80 -18.07
C ASP A 150 -1.68 -33.65 -19.53
N GLU A 151 -1.53 -32.47 -20.15
CA GLU A 151 -1.82 -32.24 -21.58
C GLU A 151 -0.96 -33.14 -22.49
N GLU A 152 0.32 -33.30 -22.16
CA GLU A 152 1.21 -34.18 -22.92
C GLU A 152 0.81 -35.65 -22.75
N LEU A 153 0.48 -36.07 -21.52
CA LEU A 153 -0.08 -37.40 -21.23
C LEU A 153 -1.37 -37.66 -22.01
N GLN A 154 -2.28 -36.68 -22.10
CA GLN A 154 -3.52 -36.80 -22.88
C GLN A 154 -3.25 -36.97 -24.37
N LYS A 155 -2.29 -36.22 -24.94
CA LYS A 155 -1.88 -36.38 -26.34
C LYS A 155 -1.29 -37.77 -26.59
N GLN A 156 -0.41 -38.24 -25.71
CA GLN A 156 0.18 -39.57 -25.81
C GLN A 156 -0.90 -40.66 -25.74
N LEU A 157 -1.84 -40.55 -24.80
CA LEU A 157 -2.94 -41.50 -24.68
C LEU A 157 -3.82 -41.50 -25.93
N GLY A 158 -4.11 -40.32 -26.49
CA GLY A 158 -4.86 -40.18 -27.75
C GLY A 158 -4.13 -40.81 -28.94
N HIS A 159 -2.80 -40.62 -29.03
CA HIS A 159 -1.96 -41.28 -30.03
C HIS A 159 -2.00 -42.80 -29.87
N ASP A 160 -1.78 -43.31 -28.66
CA ASP A 160 -1.77 -44.74 -28.36
C ASP A 160 -3.13 -45.39 -28.65
N ILE A 161 -4.24 -44.72 -28.29
CA ILE A 161 -5.60 -45.17 -28.63
C ILE A 161 -5.77 -45.17 -30.15
N GLY A 162 -5.33 -44.13 -30.86
CA GLY A 162 -5.39 -44.07 -32.32
C GLY A 162 -4.61 -45.20 -32.98
N GLU A 163 -3.42 -45.52 -32.47
CA GLU A 163 -2.60 -46.64 -32.92
C GLU A 163 -3.25 -47.99 -32.62
N GLN A 164 -3.83 -48.16 -31.42
CA GLN A 164 -4.57 -49.36 -31.05
C GLN A 164 -5.84 -49.52 -31.91
N LEU A 165 -6.56 -48.44 -32.21
CA LEU A 165 -7.71 -48.46 -33.13
C LEU A 165 -7.28 -48.82 -34.56
N ALA A 166 -6.13 -48.33 -35.03
CA ALA A 166 -5.60 -48.71 -36.34
C ALA A 166 -5.18 -50.19 -36.38
N LYS A 167 -4.54 -50.69 -35.31
CA LYS A 167 -4.24 -52.12 -35.14
C LYS A 167 -5.50 -52.96 -35.06
N LEU A 168 -6.51 -52.52 -34.30
CA LEU A 168 -7.82 -53.16 -34.22
C LEU A 168 -8.54 -53.13 -35.56
N LYS A 169 -8.40 -52.07 -36.36
CA LYS A 169 -8.98 -52.02 -37.70
C LYS A 169 -8.28 -52.96 -38.67
N ALA A 170 -6.95 -53.01 -38.65
CA ALA A 170 -6.17 -53.99 -39.44
C ALA A 170 -6.48 -55.42 -38.99
N LEU A 171 -6.62 -55.63 -37.68
CA LEU A 171 -7.10 -56.88 -37.11
C LEU A 171 -8.54 -57.13 -37.52
N GLN A 172 -9.46 -56.16 -37.52
CA GLN A 172 -10.87 -56.28 -37.90
C GLN A 172 -11.06 -56.53 -39.40
N GLU A 173 -10.20 -55.98 -40.24
CA GLU A 173 -10.09 -56.35 -41.66
C GLU A 173 -9.63 -57.81 -41.79
N ALA A 174 -8.73 -58.28 -40.91
CA ALA A 174 -8.42 -59.70 -40.76
C ALA A 174 -9.52 -60.51 -40.02
N LEU A 175 -10.35 -59.84 -39.21
CA LEU A 175 -11.44 -60.34 -38.36
C LEU A 175 -12.82 -60.06 -38.98
N THR A 176 -12.88 -59.99 -40.30
CA THR A 176 -14.10 -60.29 -41.07
C THR A 176 -14.56 -61.75 -40.85
N HIS A 177 -13.98 -62.42 -39.85
CA HIS A 177 -14.43 -63.65 -39.22
C HIS A 177 -14.90 -63.59 -37.74
N LEU A 178 -14.74 -62.56 -36.86
CA LEU A 178 -15.44 -62.54 -35.53
C LEU A 178 -15.25 -61.29 -34.59
N ASN A 179 -16.14 -60.30 -34.67
CA ASN A 179 -16.68 -59.31 -33.69
C ASN A 179 -16.03 -58.90 -32.29
N VAL A 180 -16.02 -57.57 -32.06
CA VAL A 180 -16.06 -56.66 -30.84
C VAL A 180 -14.86 -56.50 -29.87
N LEU A 181 -14.43 -55.24 -29.63
CA LEU A 181 -14.37 -54.55 -28.29
C LEU A 181 -13.65 -53.18 -28.31
N ALA A 182 -14.33 -52.12 -27.85
CA ALA A 182 -13.71 -50.87 -27.36
C ALA A 182 -14.69 -50.09 -26.45
N SER A 183 -14.47 -50.13 -25.13
CA SER A 183 -15.04 -49.16 -24.18
C SER A 183 -14.15 -49.10 -22.94
N GLY A 184 -13.63 -47.91 -22.61
CA GLY A 184 -12.78 -47.75 -21.43
C GLY A 184 -12.15 -46.39 -21.15
N VAL A 185 -12.46 -45.32 -21.89
CA VAL A 185 -12.02 -43.96 -21.55
C VAL A 185 -13.19 -42.99 -21.70
N ASP A 186 -13.63 -42.37 -20.61
CA ASP A 186 -14.62 -41.29 -20.62
C ASP A 186 -13.92 -39.95 -20.91
N PHE A 187 -13.74 -39.68 -22.20
CA PHE A 187 -13.16 -38.42 -22.70
C PHE A 187 -13.98 -37.19 -22.27
N GLY A 188 -15.28 -37.34 -22.02
CA GLY A 188 -16.14 -36.25 -21.56
C GLY A 188 -15.75 -35.75 -20.17
N SER A 189 -15.41 -36.67 -19.26
CA SER A 189 -14.92 -36.33 -17.92
C SER A 189 -13.57 -35.60 -17.96
N LEU A 190 -12.63 -36.06 -18.80
CA LEU A 190 -11.31 -35.43 -18.96
C LEU A 190 -11.40 -34.01 -19.54
N MET A 191 -12.26 -33.81 -20.54
CA MET A 191 -12.50 -32.48 -21.12
C MET A 191 -13.21 -31.54 -20.15
N SER A 192 -14.13 -32.05 -19.32
CA SER A 192 -14.75 -31.26 -18.27
C SER A 192 -13.76 -30.80 -17.21
N GLN A 193 -12.82 -31.68 -16.81
CA GLN A 193 -11.76 -31.33 -15.86
C GLN A 193 -10.78 -30.30 -16.43
N SER A 194 -10.37 -30.43 -17.70
CA SER A 194 -9.46 -29.47 -18.33
C SER A 194 -10.09 -28.08 -18.48
N MET A 195 -11.39 -28.00 -18.80
CA MET A 195 -12.12 -26.73 -18.84
C MET A 195 -12.24 -26.07 -17.46
N GLN A 196 -12.47 -26.86 -16.41
CA GLN A 196 -12.52 -26.34 -15.04
C GLN A 196 -11.17 -25.76 -14.60
N ILE A 197 -10.08 -26.47 -14.89
CA ILE A 197 -8.71 -26.02 -14.63
C ILE A 197 -8.39 -24.72 -15.38
N ALA A 198 -8.81 -24.59 -16.64
CA ALA A 198 -8.58 -23.37 -17.44
C ALA A 198 -9.34 -22.15 -16.88
N ALA A 199 -10.57 -22.34 -16.40
CA ALA A 199 -11.35 -21.28 -15.75
C ALA A 199 -10.69 -20.82 -14.44
N GLU A 200 -10.20 -21.77 -13.62
CA GLU A 200 -9.46 -21.48 -12.39
C GLU A 200 -8.18 -20.69 -12.67
N GLN A 201 -7.41 -21.05 -13.70
CA GLN A 201 -6.23 -20.28 -14.08
C GLN A 201 -6.55 -18.84 -14.48
N CYS A 202 -7.68 -18.60 -15.15
CA CYS A 202 -8.10 -17.25 -15.54
C CYS A 202 -8.42 -16.39 -14.30
N TYR A 203 -9.16 -16.97 -13.35
CA TYR A 203 -9.46 -16.34 -12.06
C TYR A 203 -8.19 -16.00 -11.29
N LEU A 204 -7.25 -16.95 -11.19
CA LEU A 204 -6.02 -16.79 -10.42
C LEU A 204 -5.10 -15.73 -11.03
N LYS A 205 -4.98 -15.66 -12.36
CA LYS A 205 -4.25 -14.58 -13.04
C LYS A 205 -4.85 -13.21 -12.72
N ALA A 206 -6.18 -13.10 -12.65
CA ALA A 206 -6.83 -11.87 -12.26
C ALA A 206 -6.54 -11.50 -10.79
N LEU A 207 -6.51 -12.49 -9.89
CA LEU A 207 -6.15 -12.29 -8.48
C LEU A 207 -4.70 -11.80 -8.33
N VAL A 208 -3.72 -12.42 -9.01
CA VAL A 208 -2.32 -11.97 -9.00
C VAL A 208 -2.21 -10.51 -9.41
N LYS A 209 -2.92 -10.14 -10.47
CA LYS A 209 -2.90 -8.77 -10.97
C LYS A 209 -3.42 -7.79 -9.91
N ARG A 210 -4.50 -8.12 -9.21
CA ARG A 210 -5.07 -7.28 -8.14
C ARG A 210 -4.17 -7.22 -6.91
N LEU A 211 -3.58 -8.35 -6.52
CA LEU A 211 -2.57 -8.42 -5.47
C LEU A 211 -1.36 -7.56 -5.82
N GLY A 212 -0.89 -7.59 -7.06
CA GLY A 212 0.19 -6.74 -7.54
C GLY A 212 -0.15 -5.25 -7.44
N VAL A 213 -1.39 -4.87 -7.74
CA VAL A 213 -1.87 -3.48 -7.54
C VAL A 213 -1.90 -3.12 -6.05
N LEU A 214 -2.36 -4.03 -5.18
CA LEU A 214 -2.35 -3.80 -3.73
C LEU A 214 -0.93 -3.63 -3.20
N VAL A 215 0.00 -4.53 -3.53
CA VAL A 215 1.42 -4.46 -3.14
C VAL A 215 2.02 -3.11 -3.57
N ALA A 216 1.87 -2.75 -4.86
CA ALA A 216 2.40 -1.49 -5.36
C ALA A 216 1.81 -0.26 -4.65
N SER A 217 0.53 -0.32 -4.28
CA SER A 217 -0.15 0.78 -3.58
C SER A 217 0.28 0.88 -2.12
N VAL A 218 0.48 -0.26 -1.44
CA VAL A 218 0.99 -0.32 -0.05
C VAL A 218 2.43 0.19 0.02
N ALA A 219 3.30 -0.26 -0.90
CA ALA A 219 4.68 0.21 -1.00
C ALA A 219 4.75 1.73 -1.25
N ALA A 220 3.91 2.25 -2.16
CA ALA A 220 3.83 3.70 -2.39
C ALA A 220 3.36 4.46 -1.14
N ALA A 221 2.47 3.88 -0.32
CA ALA A 221 2.06 4.46 0.95
C ALA A 221 3.20 4.44 1.98
N GLU A 222 4.00 3.38 2.04
CA GLU A 222 5.19 3.31 2.88
C GLU A 222 6.20 4.40 2.52
N ASP A 223 6.57 4.52 1.23
CA ASP A 223 7.49 5.55 0.73
C ASP A 223 7.02 6.97 1.11
N ALA A 224 5.72 7.22 1.00
CA ALA A 224 5.13 8.49 1.39
C ALA A 224 5.24 8.77 2.89
N LEU A 225 5.01 7.76 3.76
CA LEU A 225 5.16 7.90 5.21
C LEU A 225 6.62 8.16 5.59
N VAL A 226 7.57 7.51 4.92
CA VAL A 226 9.01 7.78 5.09
C VAL A 226 9.34 9.23 4.72
N ALA A 227 8.84 9.72 3.58
CA ALA A 227 9.06 11.09 3.14
C ALA A 227 8.54 12.12 4.16
N ILE A 228 7.31 11.93 4.67
CA ILE A 228 6.73 12.77 5.73
C ILE A 228 7.58 12.70 7.01
N GLY A 229 8.00 11.51 7.42
CA GLY A 229 8.83 11.32 8.61
C GLY A 229 10.17 12.07 8.52
N ASN A 230 10.78 12.07 7.33
CA ASN A 230 11.99 12.83 7.06
C ASN A 230 11.75 14.35 7.12
N ALA A 231 10.66 14.85 6.54
CA ALA A 231 10.28 16.26 6.57
C ALA A 231 10.00 16.76 8.01
N LEU A 232 9.31 15.95 8.82
CA LEU A 232 9.10 16.23 10.26
C LEU A 232 10.44 16.31 11.01
N SER A 233 11.34 15.33 10.77
CA SER A 233 12.65 15.29 11.43
C SER A 233 13.52 16.48 11.06
N GLN A 234 13.51 16.89 9.79
CA GLN A 234 14.20 18.09 9.33
C GLN A 234 13.65 19.36 10.00
N THR A 235 12.33 19.49 10.05
CA THR A 235 11.65 20.64 10.68
C THR A 235 11.99 20.71 12.17
N GLN A 236 11.94 19.58 12.88
CA GLN A 236 12.32 19.48 14.28
C GLN A 236 13.78 19.86 14.49
N GLY A 237 14.71 19.41 13.65
CA GLY A 237 16.13 19.76 13.76
C GLY A 237 16.38 21.27 13.60
N ILE A 238 15.64 21.95 12.72
CA ILE A 238 15.75 23.41 12.56
C ILE A 238 15.15 24.13 13.78
N LEU A 239 14.00 23.63 14.28
CA LEU A 239 13.37 24.16 15.48
C LEU A 239 14.27 24.04 16.71
N ASP A 240 14.93 22.90 16.89
CA ASP A 240 15.92 22.66 17.95
C ASP A 240 17.05 23.68 17.90
N ASN A 241 17.59 23.94 16.70
CA ASN A 241 18.63 24.96 16.50
C ASN A 241 18.13 26.36 16.89
N VAL A 242 16.89 26.73 16.54
CA VAL A 242 16.32 28.04 16.91
C VAL A 242 16.15 28.14 18.43
N LEU A 243 15.54 27.12 19.05
CA LEU A 243 15.30 27.08 20.47
C LEU A 243 16.61 27.22 21.26
N ASP A 244 17.64 26.47 20.85
CA ASP A 244 18.98 26.53 21.41
C ASP A 244 19.60 27.93 21.31
N SER A 245 19.52 28.57 20.14
CA SER A 245 20.09 29.90 19.91
C SER A 245 19.35 30.99 20.68
N VAL A 246 18.02 30.92 20.77
CA VAL A 246 17.22 31.86 21.59
C VAL A 246 17.55 31.68 23.06
N THR A 247 17.57 30.43 23.55
CA THR A 247 17.84 30.11 24.96
C THR A 247 19.21 30.60 25.40
N ARG A 248 20.25 30.31 24.60
CA ARG A 248 21.64 30.76 24.85
C ARG A 248 21.87 32.25 24.62
N ALA A 249 20.86 33.02 24.20
CA ALA A 249 20.98 34.44 23.83
C ALA A 249 22.05 34.70 22.74
N THR A 250 22.28 33.72 21.86
CA THR A 250 23.25 33.81 20.75
C THR A 250 22.59 34.14 19.41
N ALA A 251 21.26 34.14 19.37
CA ALA A 251 20.51 34.41 18.15
C ALA A 251 20.52 35.91 17.81
N THR A 252 20.94 36.24 16.58
CA THR A 252 20.72 37.58 16.01
C THR A 252 19.30 37.66 15.44
N SER A 253 18.76 38.88 15.29
CA SER A 253 17.43 39.04 14.69
C SER A 253 17.37 38.51 13.25
N ALA A 254 18.43 38.73 12.46
CA ALA A 254 18.52 38.22 11.10
C ALA A 254 18.51 36.68 11.08
N PHE A 255 19.23 36.05 12.02
CA PHE A 255 19.22 34.60 12.20
C PHE A 255 17.82 34.09 12.57
N LEU A 256 17.14 34.70 13.54
CA LEU A 256 15.80 34.27 13.96
C LEU A 256 14.78 34.38 12.83
N THR A 257 14.72 35.53 12.15
CA THR A 257 13.81 35.72 11.02
C THR A 257 14.07 34.70 9.91
N ALA A 258 15.34 34.48 9.54
CA ALA A 258 15.69 33.52 8.51
C ALA A 258 15.25 32.10 8.90
N ARG A 259 15.52 31.66 10.13
CA ARG A 259 15.18 30.30 10.56
C ARG A 259 13.68 30.08 10.76
N LEU A 260 12.96 31.04 11.32
CA LEU A 260 11.50 30.96 11.43
C LEU A 260 10.83 30.90 10.05
N ASN A 261 11.36 31.63 9.06
CA ASN A 261 10.89 31.52 7.67
C ASN A 261 11.17 30.14 7.08
N VAL A 262 12.33 29.53 7.36
CA VAL A 262 12.61 28.16 6.93
C VAL A 262 11.64 27.16 7.56
N ILE A 263 11.38 27.25 8.87
CA ILE A 263 10.39 26.38 9.54
C ILE A 263 9.01 26.58 8.90
N LYS A 264 8.60 27.83 8.66
CA LYS A 264 7.34 28.14 7.99
C LYS A 264 7.25 27.54 6.59
N ASN A 265 8.33 27.56 5.81
CA ASN A 265 8.31 26.96 4.48
C ASN A 265 8.24 25.44 4.55
N ASN A 266 9.03 24.80 5.42
CA ASN A 266 8.99 23.35 5.59
C ASN A 266 7.60 22.85 6.04
N VAL A 267 6.95 23.56 6.97
CA VAL A 267 5.60 23.20 7.42
C VAL A 267 4.55 23.39 6.32
N ARG A 268 4.74 24.35 5.41
CA ARG A 268 3.89 24.50 4.22
C ARG A 268 4.09 23.33 3.25
N ASP A 269 5.34 23.02 2.92
CA ASP A 269 5.69 21.93 2.02
C ASP A 269 5.15 20.59 2.56
N LEU A 270 5.18 20.39 3.88
CA LEU A 270 4.56 19.26 4.55
C LEU A 270 3.03 19.22 4.36
N GLY A 271 2.36 20.37 4.48
CA GLY A 271 0.93 20.50 4.19
C GLY A 271 0.59 20.14 2.74
N ASP A 272 1.39 20.63 1.78
CA ASP A 272 1.20 20.36 0.35
C ASP A 272 1.38 18.85 0.04
N GLN A 273 2.36 18.19 0.66
CA GLN A 273 2.56 16.73 0.55
C GLN A 273 1.36 15.95 1.12
N LEU A 274 0.81 16.39 2.26
CA LEU A 274 -0.37 15.76 2.87
C LEU A 274 -1.62 15.91 2.03
N ASP A 275 -1.82 17.08 1.41
CA ASP A 275 -2.96 17.33 0.52
C ASP A 275 -2.92 16.40 -0.70
N HIS A 276 -1.73 16.09 -1.23
CA HIS A 276 -1.56 15.09 -2.29
C HIS A 276 -1.92 13.67 -1.83
N LEU A 277 -1.48 13.30 -0.62
CA LEU A 277 -1.71 11.95 -0.07
C LEU A 277 -3.15 11.69 0.37
N LEU A 278 -3.81 12.71 0.91
CA LEU A 278 -5.20 12.66 1.38
C LEU A 278 -6.22 13.00 0.27
N GLY A 279 -5.76 13.47 -0.89
CA GLY A 279 -6.60 13.72 -2.07
C GLY A 279 -7.52 14.93 -1.95
N THR A 280 -7.11 15.93 -1.17
CA THR A 280 -7.81 17.21 -1.11
C THR A 280 -6.95 18.27 -1.75
N THR A 281 -7.21 18.61 -3.01
CA THR A 281 -6.66 19.84 -3.57
C THR A 281 -7.26 21.02 -2.83
N ALA A 282 -6.41 21.87 -2.24
CA ALA A 282 -6.76 23.12 -1.57
C ALA A 282 -7.56 24.13 -2.45
N GLU A 283 -7.86 23.79 -3.71
CA GLU A 283 -8.66 24.60 -4.62
C GLU A 283 -10.16 24.59 -4.32
N GLY A 284 -10.68 23.64 -3.53
CA GLY A 284 -12.09 23.61 -3.12
C GLY A 284 -12.45 24.53 -1.95
N ALA A 285 -11.46 25.05 -1.21
CA ALA A 285 -11.67 25.87 -0.02
C ALA A 285 -11.40 27.38 -0.24
N ARG A 286 -11.09 27.77 -1.48
CA ARG A 286 -10.84 29.17 -1.88
C ARG A 286 -11.84 29.69 -2.93
N ALA A 287 -13.01 29.07 -3.04
CA ALA A 287 -14.13 29.54 -3.85
C ALA A 287 -15.21 30.17 -2.95
#